data_AF-O26484-F1
#
_entry.id   AF-O26484-F1
#
_cell.length_a   1.000
_cell.length_b   1.000
_cell.length_c   1.000
_cell.angle_alpha   90.00
_cell.angle_beta   90.00
_cell.angle_gamma   90.00
#
_symmetry.space_group_name_H-M   'P 1'
#
loop_
_entity.id
_entity.type
_entity.pdbx_description
1 polymer ?
#
loop_
_entity_poly.entity_id
_entity_poly.type
_entity_poly.pdbx_seq_one_letter_code
_entity_poly.pdbx_strand_id
1 'polypeptide(L)'
;MIIHVTYLSGYLAAIISSIIVSAILGLPLTPERPARHSWTPSAIFPTPVIALGLTAISIKLGVTGIYGADLGAVAGVLSAIMTAYFLEDIFPRPEDS
;
A
#
# COMPACT_ATOMS: atom_id res chain seq x y z
N MET A 1 5.81 18.60 -18.05
CA MET A 1 5.29 17.25 -18.39
C MET A 1 6.12 16.12 -17.78
N ILE A 2 7.46 16.13 -17.90
CA ILE A 2 8.36 15.08 -17.37
C ILE A 2 8.13 14.77 -15.88
N ILE A 3 8.02 15.81 -15.04
CA ILE A 3 7.77 15.64 -13.60
C ILE A 3 6.44 14.92 -13.33
N HIS A 4 5.38 15.25 -14.08
CA HIS A 4 4.05 14.64 -13.87
C HIS A 4 4.04 13.17 -14.32
N VAL A 5 4.73 12.85 -15.42
CA VAL A 5 4.90 11.45 -15.86
C VAL A 5 5.67 10.64 -14.82
N THR A 6 6.69 11.23 -14.20
CA THR A 6 7.49 10.58 -13.14
C THR A 6 6.64 10.27 -11.91
N TYR A 7 5.71 11.17 -11.55
CA TYR A 7 4.77 10.90 -10.45
C TYR A 7 3.78 9.79 -10.82
N LEU A 8 3.26 9.79 -12.04
CA LEU A 8 2.36 8.74 -12.51
C LEU A 8 3.03 7.37 -12.47
N SER A 9 4.28 7.26 -12.94
CA SER A 9 5.03 6.00 -12.86
C SER A 9 5.27 5.57 -11.42
N GLY A 10 5.57 6.50 -10.51
CA GLY A 10 5.72 6.20 -9.08
C GLY A 10 4.43 5.68 -8.45
N TYR A 11 3.28 6.28 -8.74
CA TYR A 11 1.99 5.78 -8.24
C TYR A 11 1.65 4.38 -8.78
N LEU A 12 1.93 4.12 -10.06
CA LEU A 12 1.75 2.78 -10.64
C LEU A 12 2.69 1.76 -9.99
N ALA A 13 3.96 2.11 -9.79
CA ALA A 13 4.92 1.26 -9.10
C ALA A 13 4.46 0.97 -7.66
N ALA A 14 3.92 1.96 -6.94
CA ALA A 14 3.36 1.78 -5.60
C ALA A 14 2.19 0.79 -5.58
N ILE A 15 1.22 0.96 -6.48
CA ILE A 15 0.08 0.02 -6.58
C ILE A 15 0.59 -1.40 -6.88
N ILE A 16 1.38 -1.57 -7.92
CA ILE A 16 1.84 -2.90 -8.38
C ILE A 16 2.68 -3.59 -7.31
N SER A 17 3.69 -2.90 -6.76
CA SER A 17 4.55 -3.47 -5.73
C SER A 17 3.77 -3.81 -4.47
N SER A 18 2.84 -2.95 -4.04
CA SER A 18 2.02 -3.20 -2.86
C SER A 18 1.16 -4.46 -2.99
N ILE A 19 0.54 -4.70 -4.16
CA ILE A 19 -0.27 -5.89 -4.44
C ILE A 19 0.60 -7.14 -4.51
N ILE A 20 1.73 -7.08 -5.22
CA ILE A 20 2.64 -8.24 -5.36
C ILE A 20 3.21 -8.64 -3.99
N VAL A 21 3.71 -7.66 -3.23
CA VAL A 21 4.35 -7.91 -1.94
C VAL A 21 3.32 -8.40 -0.91
N SER A 22 2.12 -7.81 -0.86
CA SER A 22 1.06 -8.29 0.04
C SER A 22 0.61 -9.71 -0.30
N ALA A 23 0.51 -10.07 -1.57
CA ALA A 23 0.22 -11.44 -1.99
C ALA A 23 1.33 -12.42 -1.57
N ILE A 24 2.61 -12.02 -1.69
CA ILE A 24 3.75 -12.82 -1.21
C ILE A 24 3.72 -13.00 0.32
N LEU A 25 3.31 -11.95 1.05
CA LEU A 25 3.15 -11.99 2.51
C LEU A 25 1.93 -12.82 2.96
N GLY A 26 1.16 -13.38 2.03
CA GLY A 26 0.03 -14.26 2.34
C GLY A 26 -1.29 -13.55 2.62
N LEU A 27 -1.38 -12.24 2.35
CA LEU A 27 -2.67 -11.55 2.42
C LEU A 27 -3.60 -12.06 1.30
N PRO A 28 -4.91 -12.27 1.59
CA PRO A 28 -5.86 -12.64 0.57
C PRO A 28 -5.91 -11.56 -0.51
N LEU A 29 -6.10 -11.97 -1.78
CA LEU A 29 -6.10 -11.00 -2.89
C LEU A 29 -7.26 -10.00 -2.78
N THR A 30 -8.42 -10.48 -2.35
CA THR A 30 -9.64 -9.69 -2.18
C THR A 30 -10.18 -9.86 -0.76
N PRO A 31 -10.89 -8.85 -0.21
CA PRO A 31 -11.54 -8.98 1.09
C PRO A 31 -12.62 -10.06 1.07
N GLU A 32 -12.93 -10.60 2.25
CA GLU A 32 -13.95 -11.63 2.41
C GLU A 32 -15.34 -11.09 2.01
N ARG A 33 -16.23 -11.97 1.56
CA ARG A 33 -17.60 -11.58 1.19
C ARG A 33 -18.53 -11.70 2.39
N PRO A 34 -19.46 -10.76 2.60
CA PRO A 34 -19.70 -9.53 1.82
C PRO A 34 -18.65 -8.44 2.10
N ALA A 35 -18.00 -7.93 1.05
CA ALA A 35 -16.85 -7.02 1.15
C ALA A 35 -17.08 -5.80 2.05
N ARG A 36 -18.31 -5.27 2.08
CA ARG A 36 -18.69 -4.11 2.90
C ARG A 36 -18.65 -4.35 4.41
N HIS A 37 -18.69 -5.61 4.85
CA HIS A 37 -18.63 -5.99 6.27
C HIS A 37 -17.38 -6.80 6.60
N SER A 38 -16.44 -6.94 5.67
CA SER A 38 -15.18 -7.64 5.94
C SER A 38 -14.18 -6.66 6.53
N TRP A 39 -13.58 -7.07 7.65
CA TRP A 39 -12.41 -6.40 8.23
C TRP A 39 -11.10 -7.01 7.76
N THR A 40 -11.15 -8.06 6.93
CA THR A 40 -9.99 -8.83 6.51
C THR A 40 -9.08 -7.96 5.62
N PRO A 41 -7.85 -7.64 6.06
CA PRO A 41 -6.91 -6.92 5.23
C PRO A 41 -6.56 -7.75 3.98
N SER A 42 -6.54 -7.10 2.83
CA SER A 42 -6.30 -7.78 1.54
C SER A 42 -5.29 -7.03 0.67
N ALA A 43 -4.74 -7.74 -0.32
CA ALA A 43 -3.78 -7.19 -1.25
C ALA A 43 -4.36 -6.03 -2.07
N ILE A 44 -5.64 -6.10 -2.43
CA ILE A 44 -6.32 -5.05 -3.22
C ILE A 44 -6.88 -3.95 -2.32
N PHE A 45 -7.21 -4.24 -1.06
CA PHE A 45 -7.72 -3.24 -0.12
C PHE A 45 -7.42 -3.59 1.35
N PRO A 46 -6.87 -2.68 2.17
CA PRO A 46 -6.57 -1.26 1.88
C PRO A 46 -5.15 -1.02 1.32
N THR A 47 -4.36 -2.07 1.09
CA THR A 47 -2.91 -1.98 0.82
C THR A 47 -2.52 -0.93 -0.24
N PRO A 48 -3.10 -0.91 -1.45
CA PRO A 48 -2.71 0.05 -2.48
C PRO A 48 -3.12 1.48 -2.14
N VAL A 49 -4.18 1.66 -1.36
CA VAL A 49 -4.62 2.99 -0.90
C VAL A 49 -3.59 3.59 0.04
N ILE A 50 -3.05 2.78 0.95
CA ILE A 50 -1.96 3.17 1.85
C ILE A 50 -0.71 3.50 1.03
N ALA A 51 -0.35 2.65 0.05
CA ALA A 51 0.79 2.86 -0.83
C ALA A 51 0.72 4.21 -1.57
N LEU A 52 -0.46 4.53 -2.12
CA LEU A 52 -0.73 5.80 -2.80
C LEU A 52 -0.60 6.99 -1.85
N GLY A 53 -1.18 6.88 -0.64
CA GLY A 53 -1.09 7.92 0.39
C GLY A 53 0.36 8.20 0.79
N LEU A 54 1.15 7.15 1.08
CA LEU A 54 2.56 7.26 1.43
C LEU A 54 3.39 7.87 0.30
N THR A 55 3.14 7.45 -0.94
CA THR A 55 3.81 8.01 -2.13
C THR A 55 3.50 9.49 -2.29
N ALA A 56 2.23 9.89 -2.16
CA ALA A 56 1.79 11.27 -2.28
C ALA A 56 2.40 12.19 -1.21
N ILE A 57 2.42 11.73 0.06
CA ILE A 57 3.06 12.47 1.16
C ILE A 57 4.55 12.65 0.87
N SER A 58 5.23 11.58 0.45
CA SER A 58 6.67 11.61 0.17
C SER A 58 7.02 12.59 -0.96
N ILE A 59 6.26 12.56 -2.06
CA ILE A 59 6.41 13.52 -3.18
C ILE A 59 6.19 14.94 -2.69
N LYS A 60 5.18 15.18 -1.85
CA LYS A 60 4.87 16.51 -1.31
C LYS A 60 5.98 17.04 -0.40
N LEU A 61 6.66 16.15 0.33
CA LEU A 61 7.82 16.47 1.16
C LEU A 61 9.12 16.64 0.34
N GLY A 62 9.07 16.49 -0.99
CA GLY A 62 10.23 16.65 -1.87
C GLY A 62 11.10 15.41 -2.00
N VAL A 63 10.65 14.25 -1.49
CA VAL A 63 11.33 12.96 -1.69
C VAL A 63 10.89 12.39 -3.03
N THR A 64 11.85 12.10 -3.91
CA THR A 64 11.58 11.53 -5.25
C THR A 64 12.17 10.13 -5.44
N GLY A 65 12.97 9.64 -4.50
CA GLY A 65 13.59 8.31 -4.52
C GLY A 65 14.44 8.08 -3.27
N ILE A 66 14.80 6.83 -3.01
CA ILE A 66 15.59 6.43 -1.83
C ILE A 66 16.80 5.61 -2.31
N TYR A 67 18.02 6.15 -2.23
CA TYR A 67 19.26 5.45 -2.61
C TYR A 67 19.21 4.77 -4.00
N GLY A 68 18.54 5.37 -4.98
CA GLY A 68 18.36 4.82 -6.33
C GLY A 68 17.17 3.87 -6.49
N ALA A 69 16.47 3.52 -5.41
CA ALA A 69 15.21 2.80 -5.47
C ALA A 69 14.05 3.73 -5.84
N ASP A 70 13.12 3.20 -6.64
CA ASP A 70 11.87 3.88 -6.98
C ASP A 70 11.03 4.10 -5.72
N LEU A 71 10.66 5.37 -5.46
CA LEU A 71 9.90 5.76 -4.28
C LEU A 71 8.57 5.02 -4.16
N GLY A 72 7.88 4.84 -5.29
CA GLY A 72 6.62 4.13 -5.35
C GLY A 72 6.78 2.67 -4.96
N ALA A 73 7.77 1.99 -5.53
CA ALA A 73 8.10 0.61 -5.16
C ALA A 73 8.40 0.46 -3.67
N VAL A 74 9.18 1.39 -3.08
CA VAL A 74 9.46 1.35 -1.64
C VAL A 74 8.21 1.60 -0.81
N ALA A 75 7.39 2.60 -1.17
CA ALA A 75 6.12 2.88 -0.49
C ALA A 75 5.14 1.70 -0.58
N GLY A 76 5.13 0.99 -1.71
CA GLY A 76 4.33 -0.22 -1.89
C GLY A 76 4.79 -1.38 -1.02
N VAL A 77 6.11 -1.61 -0.90
CA VAL A 77 6.65 -2.61 0.04
C VAL A 77 6.29 -2.25 1.49
N LEU A 78 6.50 -0.99 1.89
CA LEU A 78 6.20 -0.54 3.25
C LEU A 78 4.72 -0.66 3.58
N SER A 79 3.83 -0.27 2.66
CA SER A 79 2.39 -0.43 2.84
C SER A 79 1.95 -1.88 2.92
N ALA A 80 2.54 -2.79 2.14
CA ALA A 80 2.26 -4.22 2.23
C ALA A 80 2.65 -4.80 3.61
N ILE A 81 3.83 -4.44 4.13
CA ILE A 81 4.28 -4.83 5.48
C ILE A 81 3.33 -4.23 6.53
N MET A 82 2.98 -2.95 6.40
CA MET A 82 2.05 -2.27 7.30
C MET A 82 0.70 -2.98 7.34
N THR A 83 0.13 -3.33 6.18
CA THR A 83 -1.14 -4.08 6.10
C THR A 83 -1.02 -5.46 6.72
N ALA A 84 0.07 -6.18 6.43
CA ALA A 84 0.22 -7.58 6.83
C ALA A 84 0.43 -7.77 8.34
N TYR A 85 1.08 -6.82 9.00
CA TYR A 85 1.54 -7.03 10.38
C TYR A 85 1.07 -5.97 11.38
N PHE A 86 0.76 -4.75 10.95
CA PHE A 86 0.49 -3.64 11.86
C PHE A 86 -0.94 -3.10 11.77
N LEU A 87 -1.66 -3.36 10.67
CA LEU A 87 -2.97 -2.76 10.46
C LEU A 87 -3.98 -3.18 11.51
N GLU A 88 -4.03 -4.47 11.86
CA GLU A 88 -4.96 -4.98 12.88
C GLU A 88 -4.54 -4.58 14.31
N ASP A 89 -3.24 -4.35 14.56
CA ASP A 89 -2.76 -3.82 15.85
C ASP A 89 -3.17 -2.36 16.07
N ILE A 90 -3.18 -1.56 14.99
CA ILE A 90 -3.55 -0.14 15.04
C ILE A 90 -5.07 0.03 14.97
N PHE A 91 -5.73 -0.79 14.16
CA PHE A 91 -7.18 -0.78 13.93
C PHE A 91 -7.75 -2.19 14.17
N PRO A 92 -7.96 -2.57 15.45
CA PRO A 92 -8.44 -3.89 15.80
C PRO A 92 -9.82 -4.15 15.21
N ARG A 93 -10.12 -5.44 15.00
CA ARG A 93 -11.44 -5.87 14.54
C ARG A 93 -12.48 -5.46 15.58
N PRO A 94 -13.71 -5.13 15.18
CA PRO A 94 -14.80 -4.84 16.12
C PRO A 94 -15.10 -5.97 17.12
N GLU A 95 -14.74 -7.21 16.77
CA GLU A 95 -14.92 -8.37 17.65
C GLU A 95 -13.85 -8.47 18.74
N ASP A 96 -12.71 -7.79 18.56
CA ASP A 96 -11.54 -7.83 19.46
C ASP A 96 -11.49 -6.64 20.43
N SER A 97 -12.40 -5.67 20.30
CA SER A 97 -12.48 -4.42 21.09
C SER A 97 -13.62 -4.41 22.09
#